data_AF-A0A2V9CEZ4-F1
#
_entry.id   AF-A0A2V9CEZ4-F1
#
_cell.length_a   1.000
_cell.length_b   1.000
_cell.length_c   1.000
_cell.angle_alpha   90.00
_cell.angle_beta   90.00
_cell.angle_gamma   90.00
#
_symmetry.space_group_name_H-M   'P 1'
#
loop_
_entity.id
_entity.type
_entity.pdbx_description
1 polymer ?
#
loop_
_entity_poly.entity_id
_entity_poly.type
_entity_poly.pdbx_seq_one_letter_code
_entity_poly.pdbx_strand_id
1 'polypeptide(L)'
;MKLLTACIRATALLAICSASAMGQGQTQTAPVPAAGASNGVSRTAKAVNYRRARGSVKIHFQTTELMQGASGEAKVQSKKNRMEIEARFAGLEDATKFGLEYLTYVFWAISPQGRAENLGEVVLKNGGATVKADTDMQTFGMVVTAEPYFAVTQPGNMVVLENDSASENAGKVENIDATYELLGRGAYSSSNTKIENAIFGIDRNTPLELFEARNAVRVARNANAEEYAQAAFAKAEQKLAGTVEAFRQKRDKKAVQAASRDVVETAEEARVMAVKQKAEEDARTQIAAEQKAAEENEARARADAGSKRRSRRRTRRRVRDKKPRPRDKRR
;
A
#
# COMPACT_ATOMS: atom_id res chain seq x y z
N MET A 1 67.49 -23.65 37.26
CA MET A 1 68.47 -24.59 36.66
C MET A 1 67.86 -25.99 36.64
N LYS A 2 68.08 -26.81 35.59
CA LYS A 2 68.13 -28.31 35.57
C LYS A 2 66.95 -29.12 36.16
N LEU A 3 66.41 -30.22 35.59
CA LEU A 3 66.48 -30.92 34.28
C LEU A 3 65.00 -31.17 33.83
N LEU A 4 64.51 -32.09 32.96
CA LEU A 4 64.94 -33.21 32.09
C LEU A 4 64.33 -32.95 30.66
N THR A 5 64.73 -33.51 29.51
CA THR A 5 65.06 -34.90 29.06
C THR A 5 63.78 -35.76 28.86
N ALA A 6 63.49 -36.41 27.72
CA ALA A 6 64.29 -36.71 26.51
C ALA A 6 63.50 -36.58 25.18
N CYS A 7 64.23 -36.56 24.06
CA CYS A 7 63.70 -36.80 22.70
C CYS A 7 64.04 -38.23 22.22
N ILE A 8 63.20 -38.82 21.35
CA ILE A 8 63.51 -39.85 20.33
C ILE A 8 62.17 -40.12 19.57
N ARG A 9 62.05 -39.80 18.27
CA ARG A 9 62.44 -40.58 17.06
C ARG A 9 61.68 -41.91 16.93
N ALA A 10 61.18 -42.33 15.76
CA ALA A 10 60.96 -41.65 14.47
C ALA A 10 60.11 -42.55 13.54
N THR A 11 59.51 -41.97 12.48
CA THR A 11 59.08 -42.64 11.20
C THR A 11 58.06 -43.80 11.25
N ALA A 12 57.34 -44.16 10.18
CA ALA A 12 56.70 -43.43 9.07
C ALA A 12 56.00 -44.48 8.17
N LEU A 13 54.82 -44.17 7.58
CA LEU A 13 54.54 -44.38 6.14
C LEU A 13 53.16 -43.80 5.73
N LEU A 14 52.94 -43.75 4.41
CA LEU A 14 51.76 -43.20 3.74
C LEU A 14 50.53 -44.11 3.83
N ALA A 15 49.34 -43.50 3.86
CA ALA A 15 48.16 -43.99 3.17
C ALA A 15 47.40 -42.79 2.57
N ILE A 16 46.88 -42.94 1.35
CA ILE A 16 46.29 -41.85 0.55
C ILE A 16 44.77 -41.84 0.71
N CYS A 17 44.16 -40.66 0.87
CA CYS A 17 42.76 -40.41 0.52
C CYS A 17 42.56 -38.96 0.04
N SER A 18 41.66 -38.78 -0.92
CA SER A 18 41.58 -37.57 -1.74
C SER A 18 40.92 -36.38 -1.04
N ALA A 19 41.41 -35.17 -1.33
CA ALA A 19 40.77 -33.94 -0.91
C ALA A 19 39.52 -33.65 -1.78
N SER A 20 38.33 -33.74 -1.19
CA SER A 20 37.11 -33.15 -1.74
C SER A 20 36.82 -31.84 -1.02
N ALA A 21 36.74 -30.73 -1.76
CA ALA A 21 36.53 -29.41 -1.18
C ALA A 21 35.12 -29.28 -0.61
N MET A 22 35.00 -29.25 0.72
CA MET A 22 33.74 -28.91 1.40
C MET A 22 33.54 -27.40 1.35
N GLY A 23 32.83 -26.92 0.33
CA GLY A 23 32.35 -25.54 0.28
C GLY A 23 31.48 -25.22 1.50
N GLN A 24 31.66 -24.04 2.08
CA GLN A 24 30.88 -23.60 3.23
C GLN A 24 29.42 -23.37 2.81
N GLY A 25 28.55 -24.33 3.14
CA GLY A 25 27.11 -24.20 2.95
C GLY A 25 26.52 -23.12 3.85
N GLN A 26 26.53 -21.87 3.38
CA GLN A 26 25.72 -20.81 3.97
C GLN A 26 24.24 -21.19 3.80
N THR A 27 23.62 -21.66 4.87
CA THR A 27 22.16 -21.75 4.95
C THR A 27 21.58 -20.35 5.00
N GLN A 28 21.40 -19.74 3.81
CA GLN A 28 20.61 -18.54 3.65
C GLN A 28 19.19 -18.85 4.12
N THR A 29 18.76 -18.23 5.22
CA THR A 29 17.36 -18.22 5.63
C THR A 29 16.57 -17.41 4.60
N ALA A 30 15.97 -18.10 3.62
CA ALA A 30 15.07 -17.47 2.67
C ALA A 30 13.96 -16.73 3.46
N PRO A 31 13.64 -15.46 3.12
CA PRO A 31 12.52 -14.77 3.73
C PRO A 31 11.24 -15.57 3.45
N VAL A 32 10.51 -15.93 4.50
CA VAL A 32 9.15 -16.46 4.34
C VAL A 32 8.30 -15.31 3.78
N PRO A 33 7.65 -15.45 2.61
CA PRO A 33 6.79 -14.39 2.11
C PRO A 33 5.60 -14.23 3.04
N ALA A 34 5.45 -13.04 3.63
CA ALA A 34 4.31 -12.71 4.47
C ALA A 34 3.03 -12.74 3.60
N ALA A 35 2.19 -13.76 3.82
CA ALA A 35 0.98 -14.00 3.04
C ALA A 35 -0.16 -13.04 3.44
N GLY A 36 0.05 -11.75 3.17
CA GLY A 36 -0.87 -10.65 3.47
C GLY A 36 -0.66 -9.44 2.56
N ALA A 37 -0.07 -9.65 1.37
CA ALA A 37 0.15 -8.58 0.41
C ALA A 37 -1.16 -8.07 -0.18
N SER A 38 -1.50 -6.82 0.11
CA SER A 38 -2.25 -5.99 -0.84
C SER A 38 -1.49 -5.97 -2.16
N ASN A 39 -2.20 -5.98 -3.30
CA ASN A 39 -1.59 -5.90 -4.64
C ASN A 39 -1.09 -4.47 -4.96
N GLY A 40 -0.42 -3.82 -4.00
CA GLY A 40 0.14 -2.48 -4.15
C GLY A 40 1.25 -2.46 -5.19
N VAL A 41 1.21 -1.49 -6.09
CA VAL A 41 2.28 -1.27 -7.07
C VAL A 41 3.23 -0.24 -6.48
N SER A 42 4.36 -0.70 -5.97
CA SER A 42 5.43 0.20 -5.50
C SER A 42 6.00 0.99 -6.69
N ARG A 43 6.05 2.31 -6.57
CA ARG A 43 6.74 3.22 -7.50
C ARG A 43 7.71 4.11 -6.74
N THR A 44 8.76 4.56 -7.45
CA THR A 44 9.70 5.54 -6.93
C THR A 44 9.57 6.83 -7.72
N ALA A 45 9.14 7.90 -7.06
CA ALA A 45 9.19 9.27 -7.59
C ALA A 45 10.39 10.02 -6.99
N LYS A 46 10.74 11.16 -7.59
CA LYS A 46 11.77 12.05 -7.06
C LYS A 46 11.11 13.16 -6.25
N ALA A 47 11.12 13.02 -4.93
CA ALA A 47 10.65 14.09 -4.04
C ALA A 47 11.67 15.23 -3.95
N VAL A 48 11.17 16.42 -3.62
CA VAL A 48 11.94 17.66 -3.64
C VAL A 48 11.71 18.43 -2.34
N ASN A 49 12.78 18.87 -1.68
CA ASN A 49 12.72 19.66 -0.46
C ASN A 49 12.56 21.16 -0.75
N TYR A 50 11.33 21.65 -0.72
CA TYR A 50 10.98 23.03 -1.04
C TYR A 50 11.25 24.02 0.10
N ARG A 51 11.43 23.57 1.35
CA ARG A 51 11.61 24.48 2.51
C ARG A 51 12.79 25.45 2.34
N ARG A 52 13.89 24.99 1.73
CA ARG A 52 15.11 25.81 1.55
C ARG A 52 15.08 26.68 0.28
N ALA A 53 14.06 26.53 -0.58
CA ALA A 53 13.97 27.26 -1.83
C ALA A 53 13.80 28.77 -1.59
N ARG A 54 14.64 29.58 -2.25
CA ARG A 54 14.50 31.05 -2.25
C ARG A 54 13.54 31.45 -3.36
N GLY A 55 12.33 31.88 -2.99
CA GLY A 55 11.27 32.28 -3.92
C GLY A 55 10.45 31.09 -4.41
N SER A 56 10.12 31.06 -5.70
CA SER A 56 9.35 29.97 -6.31
C SER A 56 10.22 29.03 -7.14
N VAL A 57 10.03 27.73 -6.95
CA VAL A 57 10.60 26.65 -7.76
C VAL A 57 9.66 26.36 -8.94
N LYS A 58 10.21 26.14 -10.12
CA LYS A 58 9.47 25.55 -11.26
C LYS A 58 9.80 24.07 -11.35
N ILE A 59 8.78 23.22 -11.46
CA ILE A 59 8.91 21.77 -11.63
C ILE A 59 8.20 21.40 -12.93
N HIS A 60 8.86 20.61 -13.77
CA HIS A 60 8.26 20.04 -14.97
C HIS A 60 7.71 18.64 -14.66
N PHE A 61 6.76 18.17 -15.47
CA PHE A 61 6.26 16.79 -15.39
C PHE A 61 6.74 15.99 -16.60
N GLN A 62 7.23 14.78 -16.34
CA GLN A 62 7.47 13.77 -17.35
C GLN A 62 6.16 13.03 -17.65
N THR A 63 5.96 12.70 -18.93
CA THR A 63 4.89 11.82 -19.39
C THR A 63 5.24 10.36 -19.12
N THR A 64 4.29 9.58 -18.61
CA THR A 64 4.43 8.12 -18.62
C THR A 64 4.00 7.55 -19.98
N GLU A 65 4.29 6.27 -20.22
CA GLU A 65 3.84 5.55 -21.42
C GLU A 65 2.32 5.61 -21.64
N LEU A 66 1.54 5.86 -20.57
CA LEU A 66 0.08 5.97 -20.60
C LEU A 66 -0.43 7.27 -21.26
N MET A 67 0.39 8.34 -21.30
CA MET A 67 -0.04 9.67 -21.76
C MET A 67 1.12 10.46 -22.40
N GLN A 68 1.74 9.88 -23.44
CA GLN A 68 2.92 10.44 -24.12
C GLN A 68 2.71 11.85 -24.75
N GLY A 69 1.46 12.26 -24.97
CA GLY A 69 1.12 13.57 -25.56
C GLY A 69 0.90 14.70 -24.55
N ALA A 70 0.93 14.41 -23.24
CA ALA A 70 0.69 15.42 -22.21
C ALA A 70 1.96 16.20 -21.83
N SER A 71 1.79 17.23 -21.00
CA SER A 71 2.86 18.00 -20.38
C SER A 71 2.34 18.73 -19.14
N GLY A 72 3.26 19.18 -18.27
CA GLY A 72 2.90 20.05 -17.16
C GLY A 72 4.04 20.91 -16.63
N GLU A 73 3.67 22.04 -16.04
CA GLU A 73 4.52 22.83 -15.13
C GLU A 73 3.81 23.02 -13.78
N ALA A 74 4.55 22.93 -12.67
CA ALA A 74 4.11 23.35 -11.35
C ALA A 74 5.05 24.42 -10.80
N LYS A 75 4.48 25.53 -10.35
CA LYS A 75 5.17 26.57 -9.58
C LYS A 75 4.90 26.31 -8.10
N VAL A 76 5.92 25.86 -7.37
CA VAL A 76 5.86 25.65 -5.91
C VAL A 76 6.49 26.84 -5.21
N GLN A 77 5.83 27.41 -4.20
CA GLN A 77 6.32 28.55 -3.45
C GLN A 77 6.11 28.37 -1.94
N SER A 78 7.22 28.40 -1.18
CA SER A 78 7.19 28.43 0.28
C SER A 78 6.58 29.74 0.78
N LYS A 79 5.49 29.66 1.57
CA LYS A 79 4.90 30.81 2.27
C LYS A 79 4.60 30.47 3.73
N LYS A 80 5.30 31.15 4.64
CA LYS A 80 5.23 30.92 6.10
C LYS A 80 5.52 29.46 6.45
N ASN A 81 4.49 28.64 6.63
CA ASN A 81 4.58 27.25 7.07
C ASN A 81 4.11 26.23 6.02
N ARG A 82 3.53 26.68 4.90
CA ARG A 82 2.94 25.83 3.85
C ARG A 82 3.56 26.10 2.48
N MET A 83 3.49 25.13 1.58
CA MET A 83 3.91 25.25 0.20
C MET A 83 2.66 25.50 -0.66
N GLU A 84 2.57 26.68 -1.29
CA GLU A 84 1.56 26.94 -2.31
C GLU A 84 2.00 26.30 -3.63
N ILE A 85 1.07 25.72 -4.39
CA ILE A 85 1.32 25.05 -5.66
C ILE A 85 0.34 25.61 -6.70
N GLU A 86 0.85 26.21 -7.77
CA GLU A 86 0.09 26.48 -9.00
C GLU A 86 0.58 25.53 -10.10
N ALA A 87 -0.21 24.52 -10.42
CA ALA A 87 0.09 23.53 -11.45
C ALA A 87 -0.76 23.77 -12.71
N ARG A 88 -0.16 23.58 -13.89
CA ARG A 88 -0.81 23.67 -15.20
C ARG A 88 -0.45 22.45 -16.01
N PHE A 89 -1.43 21.91 -16.72
CA PHE A 89 -1.30 20.72 -17.53
C PHE A 89 -1.88 20.96 -18.92
N ALA A 90 -1.33 20.31 -19.93
CA ALA A 90 -1.78 20.39 -21.32
C ALA A 90 -1.60 19.04 -22.02
N GLY A 91 -2.37 18.78 -23.08
CA GLY A 91 -2.33 17.52 -23.82
C GLY A 91 -2.92 16.32 -23.08
N LEU A 92 -3.71 16.55 -22.02
CA LEU A 92 -4.43 15.49 -21.32
C LEU A 92 -5.67 15.08 -22.12
N GLU A 93 -5.74 13.81 -22.52
CA GLU A 93 -6.96 13.18 -23.05
C GLU A 93 -7.93 12.85 -21.90
N ASP A 94 -9.20 12.57 -22.23
CA ASP A 94 -10.23 12.23 -21.24
C ASP A 94 -9.88 10.99 -20.40
N ALA A 95 -10.15 11.02 -19.09
CA ALA A 95 -9.79 9.95 -18.16
C ALA A 95 -10.41 8.58 -18.52
N THR A 96 -11.57 8.58 -19.17
CA THR A 96 -12.25 7.37 -19.65
C THR A 96 -11.44 6.55 -20.65
N LYS A 97 -10.39 7.13 -21.25
CA LYS A 97 -9.41 6.42 -22.10
C LYS A 97 -8.81 5.19 -21.40
N PHE A 98 -8.68 5.21 -20.07
CA PHE A 98 -8.12 4.10 -19.29
C PHE A 98 -9.14 3.02 -18.90
N GLY A 99 -10.43 3.28 -19.15
CA GLY A 99 -11.56 2.45 -18.74
C GLY A 99 -12.72 3.30 -18.23
N LEU A 100 -13.95 2.77 -18.33
CA LEU A 100 -15.15 3.48 -17.87
C LEU A 100 -15.18 3.67 -16.35
N GLU A 101 -14.35 2.96 -15.59
CA GLU A 101 -14.23 3.14 -14.14
C GLU A 101 -13.55 4.46 -13.74
N TYR A 102 -12.81 5.12 -14.64
CA TYR A 102 -12.11 6.38 -14.41
C TYR A 102 -12.96 7.56 -14.91
N LEU A 103 -13.15 8.57 -14.05
CA LEU A 103 -14.02 9.72 -14.30
C LEU A 103 -13.26 11.05 -14.36
N THR A 104 -12.15 11.17 -13.64
CA THR A 104 -11.39 12.42 -13.54
C THR A 104 -9.91 12.14 -13.33
N TYR A 105 -9.12 13.20 -13.26
CA TYR A 105 -7.71 13.14 -12.87
C TYR A 105 -7.52 13.83 -11.53
N VAL A 106 -6.70 13.25 -10.65
CA VAL A 106 -6.37 13.83 -9.35
C VAL A 106 -4.89 14.16 -9.29
N PHE A 107 -4.59 15.34 -8.76
CA PHE A 107 -3.24 15.82 -8.51
C PHE A 107 -2.82 15.48 -7.07
N TRP A 108 -1.58 15.04 -6.87
CA TRP A 108 -1.10 14.57 -5.56
C TRP A 108 0.26 15.16 -5.18
N ALA A 109 0.44 15.43 -3.89
CA ALA A 109 1.75 15.50 -3.25
C ALA A 109 2.05 14.15 -2.57
N ILE A 110 3.29 13.67 -2.67
CA ILE A 110 3.71 12.39 -2.09
C ILE A 110 5.01 12.57 -1.31
N SER A 111 4.98 12.33 0.01
CA SER A 111 6.18 12.47 0.85
C SER A 111 7.18 11.31 0.63
N PRO A 112 8.47 11.47 0.99
CA PRO A 112 9.47 10.39 0.95
C PRO A 112 9.15 9.15 1.80
N GLN A 113 8.10 9.22 2.64
CA GLN A 113 7.61 8.13 3.48
C GLN A 113 6.34 7.47 2.90
N GLY A 114 6.02 7.73 1.62
CA GLY A 114 4.85 7.19 0.93
C GLY A 114 3.52 7.85 1.29
N ARG A 115 3.50 8.90 2.13
CA ARG A 115 2.25 9.61 2.46
C ARG A 115 1.78 10.43 1.26
N ALA A 116 0.70 10.01 0.62
CA ALA A 116 0.01 10.81 -0.40
C ALA A 116 -0.94 11.84 0.22
N GLU A 117 -1.16 12.95 -0.48
CA GLU A 117 -2.07 14.04 -0.12
C GLU A 117 -2.71 14.58 -1.39
N ASN A 118 -4.05 14.56 -1.44
CA ASN A 118 -4.85 14.94 -2.60
C ASN A 118 -4.85 16.47 -2.72
N LEU A 119 -4.22 16.98 -3.78
CA LEU A 119 -4.10 18.41 -4.10
C LEU A 119 -5.29 18.94 -4.92
N GLY A 120 -6.25 18.09 -5.26
CA GLY A 120 -7.48 18.43 -5.95
C GLY A 120 -7.58 17.91 -7.38
N GLU A 121 -8.75 18.19 -7.96
CA GLU A 121 -9.18 17.69 -9.26
C GLU A 121 -8.55 18.46 -10.43
N VAL A 122 -7.99 17.74 -11.41
CA VAL A 122 -7.43 18.30 -12.65
C VAL A 122 -8.54 18.44 -13.70
N VAL A 123 -9.49 19.35 -13.43
CA VAL A 123 -10.66 19.57 -14.29
C VAL A 123 -10.25 20.05 -15.69
N LEU A 124 -10.43 19.20 -16.70
CA LEU A 124 -10.01 19.48 -18.07
C LEU A 124 -10.89 20.52 -18.77
N LYS A 125 -10.24 21.37 -19.58
CA LYS A 125 -10.85 22.34 -20.50
C LYS A 125 -10.04 22.32 -21.80
N ASN A 126 -10.59 21.71 -22.84
CA ASN A 126 -9.94 21.55 -24.16
C ASN A 126 -8.53 20.91 -24.06
N GLY A 127 -8.37 19.87 -23.23
CA GLY A 127 -7.11 19.17 -22.99
C GLY A 127 -6.09 19.92 -22.12
N GLY A 128 -6.41 21.13 -21.66
CA GLY A 128 -5.64 21.87 -20.67
C GLY A 128 -6.32 21.93 -19.30
N ALA A 129 -5.54 22.11 -18.23
CA ALA A 129 -6.06 22.27 -16.87
C ALA A 129 -5.16 23.21 -16.03
N THR A 130 -5.69 23.70 -14.91
CA THR A 130 -4.92 24.47 -13.92
C THR A 130 -5.48 24.19 -12.54
N VAL A 131 -4.60 23.73 -11.63
CA VAL A 131 -4.92 23.44 -10.24
C VAL A 131 -4.15 24.42 -9.35
N LYS A 132 -4.83 24.92 -8.31
CA LYS A 132 -4.21 25.70 -7.24
C LYS A 132 -4.45 24.98 -5.92
N ALA A 133 -3.37 24.60 -5.28
CA ALA A 133 -3.38 23.77 -4.09
C ALA A 133 -2.37 24.30 -3.07
N ASP A 134 -2.48 23.82 -1.85
CA ASP A 134 -1.54 24.07 -0.78
C ASP A 134 -1.26 22.76 -0.04
N THR A 135 -0.03 22.58 0.45
CA THR A 135 0.32 21.47 1.33
C THR A 135 1.21 21.93 2.47
N ASP A 136 1.07 21.30 3.64
CA ASP A 136 1.99 21.45 4.76
C ASP A 136 3.23 20.52 4.61
N MET A 137 3.30 19.69 3.57
CA MET A 137 4.50 18.95 3.22
C MET A 137 5.65 19.89 2.82
N GLN A 138 6.81 19.72 3.44
CA GLN A 138 8.03 20.47 3.11
C GLN A 138 8.91 19.77 2.06
N THR A 139 8.78 18.45 1.97
CA THR A 139 9.47 17.60 0.99
C THR A 139 8.45 16.66 0.37
N PHE A 140 8.26 16.72 -0.94
CA PHE A 140 7.32 15.86 -1.66
C PHE A 140 7.66 15.75 -3.15
N GLY A 141 7.28 14.62 -3.76
CA GLY A 141 7.10 14.49 -5.21
C GLY A 141 5.66 14.87 -5.59
N MET A 142 5.41 15.05 -6.88
CA MET A 142 4.09 15.38 -7.42
C MET A 142 3.72 14.45 -8.57
N VAL A 143 2.49 13.93 -8.57
CA VAL A 143 1.98 13.05 -9.63
C VAL A 143 0.53 13.40 -10.00
N VAL A 144 0.11 13.01 -11.20
CA VAL A 144 -1.29 13.02 -11.64
C VAL A 144 -1.70 11.59 -11.97
N THR A 145 -2.82 11.13 -11.40
CA THR A 145 -3.41 9.82 -11.67
C THR A 145 -4.80 9.94 -12.28
N ALA A 146 -5.20 8.97 -13.11
CA ALA A 146 -6.59 8.78 -13.49
C ALA A 146 -7.34 8.08 -12.34
N GLU A 147 -8.50 8.61 -11.93
CA GLU A 147 -9.20 8.20 -10.71
C GLU A 147 -10.72 8.02 -10.93
N PRO A 148 -11.41 7.23 -10.08
CA PRO A 148 -12.84 6.96 -10.21
C PRO A 148 -13.74 8.13 -9.80
N TYR A 149 -13.21 9.08 -9.01
CA TYR A 149 -13.87 10.31 -8.55
C TYR A 149 -12.84 11.19 -7.81
N PHE A 150 -13.04 12.50 -7.75
CA PHE A 150 -12.03 13.46 -7.29
C PHE A 150 -11.55 13.28 -5.84
N ALA A 151 -12.42 12.79 -4.94
CA ALA A 151 -12.16 12.84 -3.49
C ALA A 151 -11.40 11.63 -2.93
N VAL A 152 -10.91 10.71 -3.78
CA VAL A 152 -10.14 9.53 -3.34
C VAL A 152 -9.01 9.91 -2.36
N THR A 153 -8.81 9.10 -1.32
CA THR A 153 -7.78 9.37 -0.29
C THR A 153 -6.43 8.72 -0.57
N GLN A 154 -6.32 7.85 -1.58
CA GLN A 154 -5.07 7.18 -1.97
C GLN A 154 -4.96 7.09 -3.50
N PRO A 155 -3.78 7.34 -4.10
CA PRO A 155 -3.60 7.28 -5.55
C PRO A 155 -3.72 5.86 -6.11
N GLY A 156 -4.52 5.71 -7.16
CA GLY A 156 -4.59 4.51 -8.00
C GLY A 156 -3.39 4.36 -8.94
N ASN A 157 -3.17 3.16 -9.46
CA ASN A 157 -1.94 2.85 -10.21
C ASN A 157 -1.81 3.47 -11.63
N MET A 158 -2.79 4.25 -12.10
CA MET A 158 -2.81 4.89 -13.43
C MET A 158 -2.15 6.28 -13.41
N VAL A 159 -0.85 6.33 -13.13
CA VAL A 159 -0.03 7.57 -13.19
C VAL A 159 0.18 8.00 -14.64
N VAL A 160 -0.34 9.18 -15.00
CA VAL A 160 -0.19 9.76 -16.36
C VAL A 160 0.92 10.81 -16.45
N LEU A 161 1.19 11.51 -15.36
CA LEU A 161 2.27 12.48 -15.22
C LEU A 161 2.95 12.30 -13.86
N GLU A 162 4.28 12.34 -13.83
CA GLU A 162 5.07 12.37 -12.60
C GLU A 162 6.14 13.46 -12.69
N ASN A 163 6.53 14.04 -11.55
CA ASN A 163 7.45 15.18 -11.58
C ASN A 163 8.85 14.80 -12.05
N ASP A 164 9.42 15.63 -12.90
CA ASP A 164 10.84 15.56 -13.22
C ASP A 164 11.68 16.00 -12.00
N SER A 165 12.92 15.53 -11.98
CA SER A 165 14.00 16.00 -11.10
C SER A 165 15.01 16.92 -11.82
N ALA A 166 14.76 17.20 -13.11
CA ALA A 166 15.66 17.88 -14.04
C ALA A 166 16.27 19.20 -13.53
N SER A 167 17.57 19.12 -13.25
CA SER A 167 18.62 20.12 -13.52
C SER A 167 18.42 21.58 -13.06
N GLU A 168 17.44 22.33 -13.59
CA GLU A 168 17.30 23.80 -13.41
C GLU A 168 17.18 24.26 -11.94
N ASN A 169 16.83 23.35 -11.05
CA ASN A 169 16.64 23.61 -9.63
C ASN A 169 17.64 22.87 -8.73
N ALA A 170 18.63 22.16 -9.27
CA ALA A 170 19.61 21.40 -8.49
C ALA A 170 20.45 22.26 -7.51
N GLY A 171 20.51 23.58 -7.71
CA GLY A 171 21.09 24.55 -6.78
C GLY A 171 20.08 25.31 -5.90
N LYS A 172 18.78 25.02 -6.00
CA LYS A 172 17.67 25.68 -5.28
C LYS A 172 16.94 24.75 -4.29
N VAL A 173 16.93 23.45 -4.57
CA VAL A 173 16.24 22.40 -3.81
C VAL A 173 17.11 21.16 -3.67
N GLU A 174 16.81 20.35 -2.66
CA GLU A 174 17.45 19.06 -2.40
C GLU A 174 16.52 17.94 -2.90
N ASN A 175 17.02 17.12 -3.82
CA ASN A 175 16.29 15.98 -4.40
C ASN A 175 16.44 14.75 -3.49
N ILE A 176 15.33 14.07 -3.21
CA ILE A 176 15.24 12.92 -2.30
C ILE A 176 14.41 11.83 -2.99
N ASP A 177 14.95 10.62 -3.08
CA ASP A 177 14.22 9.49 -3.65
C ASP A 177 13.07 9.07 -2.73
N ALA A 178 11.87 8.96 -3.30
CA ALA A 178 10.62 8.71 -2.57
C ALA A 178 9.92 7.48 -3.14
N THR A 179 9.97 6.37 -2.40
CA THR A 179 9.16 5.17 -2.71
C THR A 179 7.77 5.33 -2.10
N TYR A 180 6.74 5.04 -2.89
CA TYR A 180 5.34 5.09 -2.48
C TYR A 180 4.59 3.90 -3.04
N GLU A 181 3.53 3.47 -2.34
CA GLU A 181 2.67 2.38 -2.78
C GLU A 181 1.43 2.96 -3.45
N LEU A 182 1.24 2.60 -4.73
CA LEU A 182 -0.01 2.86 -5.43
C LEU A 182 -1.00 1.75 -5.15
N LEU A 183 -2.28 2.11 -5.00
CA LEU A 183 -3.34 1.13 -4.92
C LEU A 183 -3.41 0.31 -6.22
N GLY A 184 -3.41 -1.02 -6.05
CA GLY A 184 -3.41 -1.97 -7.16
C GLY A 184 -4.59 -1.80 -8.10
N ARG A 185 -4.43 -2.19 -9.37
CA ARG A 185 -5.52 -2.17 -10.36
C ARG A 185 -6.70 -2.98 -9.81
N GLY A 186 -7.86 -2.35 -9.66
CA GLY A 186 -9.05 -2.95 -9.07
C GLY A 186 -9.32 -2.60 -7.60
N ALA A 187 -8.42 -1.91 -6.90
CA ALA A 187 -8.68 -1.44 -5.53
C ALA A 187 -9.91 -0.51 -5.42
N TYR A 188 -10.19 0.25 -6.48
CA TYR A 188 -11.43 1.03 -6.66
C TYR A 188 -12.36 0.43 -7.73
N SER A 189 -11.88 -0.46 -8.61
CA SER A 189 -12.65 -1.01 -9.72
C SER A 189 -13.10 -2.44 -9.42
N SER A 190 -14.40 -2.58 -9.19
CA SER A 190 -15.08 -3.86 -8.98
C SER A 190 -14.79 -4.88 -10.07
N SER A 191 -14.11 -5.97 -9.72
CA SER A 191 -14.00 -7.15 -10.58
C SER A 191 -15.35 -7.84 -10.85
N ASN A 192 -16.31 -7.74 -9.92
CA ASN A 192 -17.54 -8.55 -9.94
C ASN A 192 -18.84 -7.78 -10.24
N THR A 193 -18.93 -6.46 -10.05
CA THR A 193 -20.09 -5.69 -10.55
C THR A 193 -19.76 -5.14 -11.93
N LYS A 194 -20.52 -5.53 -12.95
CA LYS A 194 -20.45 -4.85 -14.25
C LYS A 194 -20.79 -3.37 -14.07
N ILE A 195 -20.18 -2.53 -14.90
CA ILE A 195 -20.63 -1.15 -15.10
C ILE A 195 -21.90 -1.24 -15.96
N GLU A 196 -23.05 -1.45 -15.32
CA GLU A 196 -24.33 -1.77 -15.99
C GLU A 196 -24.87 -0.63 -16.84
N ASN A 197 -24.53 0.61 -16.47
CA ASN A 197 -24.83 1.82 -17.21
C ASN A 197 -23.51 2.41 -17.68
N ALA A 198 -23.35 2.65 -18.98
CA ALA A 198 -22.15 3.26 -19.53
C ALA A 198 -21.91 4.63 -18.87
N ILE A 199 -20.83 4.71 -18.08
CA ILE A 199 -20.54 5.85 -17.19
C ILE A 199 -20.43 7.18 -17.96
N PHE A 200 -20.03 7.12 -19.23
CA PHE A 200 -20.43 8.10 -20.23
C PHE A 200 -21.16 7.40 -21.38
N GLY A 201 -22.22 8.03 -21.90
CA GLY A 201 -22.89 7.60 -23.13
C GLY A 201 -24.42 7.71 -23.11
N ILE A 202 -25.06 7.43 -21.98
CA ILE A 202 -26.53 7.34 -21.88
C ILE A 202 -27.20 8.73 -21.75
N ASP A 203 -26.62 9.65 -20.98
CA ASP A 203 -27.16 11.00 -20.79
C ASP A 203 -26.05 12.06 -20.78
N ARG A 204 -26.07 12.95 -21.79
CA ARG A 204 -25.15 14.11 -21.88
C ARG A 204 -25.55 15.28 -20.97
N ASN A 205 -26.70 15.22 -20.31
CA ASN A 205 -27.21 16.30 -19.45
C ASN A 205 -26.83 16.11 -17.98
N THR A 206 -26.58 14.87 -17.53
CA THR A 206 -26.02 14.58 -16.20
C THR A 206 -24.64 15.25 -16.08
N PRO A 207 -24.39 16.07 -15.03
CA PRO A 207 -23.08 16.68 -14.80
C PRO A 207 -22.05 15.65 -14.29
N LEU A 208 -20.77 15.89 -14.57
CA LEU A 208 -19.65 15.02 -14.15
C LEU A 208 -19.74 14.66 -12.67
N GLU A 209 -19.96 15.66 -11.81
CA GLU A 209 -19.99 15.48 -10.36
C GLU A 209 -21.08 14.48 -9.92
N LEU A 210 -22.19 14.38 -10.66
CA LEU A 210 -23.27 13.41 -10.39
C LEU A 210 -22.96 12.01 -10.92
N PHE A 211 -22.10 11.87 -11.94
CA PHE A 211 -21.52 10.57 -12.28
C PHE A 211 -20.51 10.12 -11.21
N GLU A 212 -19.66 11.03 -10.73
CA GLU A 212 -18.73 10.77 -9.63
C GLU A 212 -19.47 10.36 -8.35
N ALA A 213 -20.53 11.08 -7.97
CA ALA A 213 -21.36 10.77 -6.81
C ALA A 213 -21.97 9.36 -6.87
N ARG A 214 -22.47 8.95 -8.05
CA ARG A 214 -22.97 7.59 -8.29
C ARG A 214 -21.84 6.55 -8.21
N ASN A 215 -20.66 6.86 -8.77
CA ASN A 215 -19.52 5.95 -8.76
C ASN A 215 -18.92 5.79 -7.35
N ALA A 216 -18.82 6.86 -6.57
CA ALA A 216 -18.29 6.83 -5.20
C ALA A 216 -19.15 5.97 -4.27
N VAL A 217 -20.48 6.12 -4.29
CA VAL A 217 -21.38 5.25 -3.51
C VAL A 217 -21.27 3.78 -3.96
N ARG A 218 -21.17 3.52 -5.27
CA ARG A 218 -20.94 2.17 -5.81
C ARG A 218 -19.62 1.57 -5.31
N VAL A 219 -18.53 2.34 -5.31
CA VAL A 219 -17.21 1.91 -4.84
C VAL A 219 -17.17 1.73 -3.31
N ALA A 220 -17.86 2.55 -2.54
CA ALA A 220 -18.05 2.34 -1.11
C ALA A 220 -18.79 1.02 -0.81
N ARG A 221 -19.87 0.71 -1.55
CA ARG A 221 -20.56 -0.59 -1.45
C ARG A 221 -19.62 -1.76 -1.75
N ASN A 222 -18.81 -1.66 -2.81
CA ASN A 222 -17.82 -2.68 -3.18
C ASN A 222 -16.73 -2.91 -2.11
N ALA A 223 -16.51 -1.94 -1.21
CA ALA A 223 -15.62 -2.08 -0.06
C ALA A 223 -16.33 -2.64 1.20
N ASN A 224 -17.52 -3.23 1.06
CA ASN A 224 -18.40 -3.69 2.14
C ASN A 224 -18.80 -2.56 3.12
N ALA A 225 -18.98 -1.32 2.67
CA ALA A 225 -19.42 -0.23 3.54
C ALA A 225 -20.83 -0.43 4.14
N GLU A 226 -21.67 -1.26 3.52
CA GLU A 226 -22.95 -1.75 4.06
C GLU A 226 -22.80 -2.60 5.34
N GLU A 227 -21.62 -3.19 5.55
CA GLU A 227 -21.30 -4.03 6.70
C GLU A 227 -20.45 -3.24 7.71
N TYR A 228 -19.33 -2.69 7.24
CA TYR A 228 -18.28 -2.09 8.08
C TYR A 228 -18.42 -0.57 8.32
N ALA A 229 -19.32 0.13 7.61
CA ALA A 229 -19.48 1.59 7.72
C ALA A 229 -20.95 2.04 7.64
N GLN A 230 -21.89 1.17 8.02
CA GLN A 230 -23.35 1.28 7.91
C GLN A 230 -23.91 2.71 7.98
N ALA A 231 -23.65 3.43 9.07
CA ALA A 231 -24.23 4.76 9.30
C ALA A 231 -23.73 5.83 8.31
N ALA A 232 -22.48 5.76 7.87
CA ALA A 232 -21.92 6.67 6.88
C ALA A 232 -22.33 6.28 5.46
N PHE A 233 -22.40 4.97 5.18
CA PHE A 233 -22.87 4.48 3.89
C PHE A 233 -24.34 4.86 3.62
N ALA A 234 -25.23 4.59 4.57
CA ALA A 234 -26.65 4.97 4.46
C ALA A 234 -26.84 6.50 4.32
N LYS A 235 -26.00 7.31 4.98
CA LYS A 235 -25.95 8.76 4.82
C LYS A 235 -25.52 9.18 3.41
N ALA A 236 -24.54 8.49 2.81
CA ALA A 236 -24.13 8.72 1.42
C ALA A 236 -25.23 8.34 0.42
N GLU A 237 -25.91 7.21 0.61
CA GLU A 237 -27.06 6.80 -0.21
C GLU A 237 -28.24 7.78 -0.10
N GLN A 238 -28.58 8.22 1.10
CA GLN A 238 -29.64 9.22 1.33
C GLN A 238 -29.33 10.54 0.60
N LYS A 239 -28.09 11.04 0.70
CA LYS A 239 -27.63 12.24 -0.02
C LYS A 239 -27.68 12.02 -1.53
N LEU A 240 -27.26 10.85 -2.03
CA LEU A 240 -27.30 10.54 -3.47
C LEU A 240 -28.73 10.51 -4.00
N ALA A 241 -29.65 9.88 -3.28
CA ALA A 241 -31.07 9.83 -3.65
C ALA A 241 -31.68 11.24 -3.74
N GLY A 242 -31.44 12.09 -2.74
CA GLY A 242 -31.88 13.50 -2.76
C GLY A 242 -31.27 14.31 -3.91
N THR A 243 -29.98 14.09 -4.22
CA THR A 243 -29.27 14.78 -5.30
C THR A 243 -29.74 14.34 -6.68
N VAL A 244 -29.97 13.05 -6.90
CA VAL A 244 -30.56 12.50 -8.14
C VAL A 244 -31.98 13.03 -8.35
N GLU A 245 -32.77 13.16 -7.29
CA GLU A 245 -34.11 13.71 -7.38
C GLU A 245 -34.12 15.23 -7.64
N ALA A 246 -33.21 15.99 -7.02
CA ALA A 246 -32.99 17.39 -7.35
C ALA A 246 -32.59 17.59 -8.83
N PHE A 247 -31.74 16.71 -9.38
CA PHE A 247 -31.39 16.71 -10.79
C PHE A 247 -32.60 16.42 -11.70
N ARG A 248 -33.40 15.38 -11.40
CA ARG A 248 -34.64 15.05 -12.14
C ARG A 248 -35.64 16.21 -12.14
N GLN A 249 -35.80 16.88 -11.01
CA GLN A 249 -36.64 18.07 -10.86
C GLN A 249 -36.07 19.34 -11.50
N LYS A 250 -34.92 19.26 -12.19
CA LYS A 250 -34.23 20.38 -12.85
C LYS A 250 -33.99 21.56 -11.90
N ARG A 251 -33.62 21.26 -10.64
CA ARG A 251 -33.16 22.26 -9.66
C ARG A 251 -31.87 22.92 -10.14
N ASP A 252 -31.46 24.00 -9.47
CA ASP A 252 -30.26 24.76 -9.85
C ASP A 252 -29.03 23.85 -10.03
N LYS A 253 -28.31 24.05 -11.15
CA LYS A 253 -27.19 23.18 -11.52
C LYS A 253 -26.06 23.26 -10.51
N LYS A 254 -25.75 24.44 -9.94
CA LYS A 254 -24.67 24.58 -8.96
C LYS A 254 -25.03 23.90 -7.64
N ALA A 255 -26.29 23.98 -7.22
CA ALA A 255 -26.79 23.25 -6.06
C ALA A 255 -26.70 21.72 -6.27
N VAL A 256 -27.06 21.20 -7.45
CA VAL A 256 -26.89 19.79 -7.80
C VAL A 256 -25.40 19.39 -7.81
N GLN A 257 -24.52 20.20 -8.39
CA GLN A 257 -23.08 19.92 -8.41
C GLN A 257 -22.47 19.92 -6.99
N ALA A 258 -22.80 20.92 -6.16
CA ALA A 258 -22.33 20.99 -4.77
C ALA A 258 -22.81 19.79 -3.92
N ALA A 259 -24.10 19.45 -4.02
CA ALA A 259 -24.66 18.27 -3.35
C ALA A 259 -24.04 16.96 -3.87
N SER A 260 -23.66 16.90 -5.15
CA SER A 260 -22.96 15.74 -5.71
C SER A 260 -21.55 15.59 -5.13
N ARG A 261 -20.79 16.69 -4.94
CA ARG A 261 -19.46 16.62 -4.31
C ARG A 261 -19.54 16.20 -2.84
N ASP A 262 -20.53 16.70 -2.10
CA ASP A 262 -20.86 16.27 -0.72
C ASP A 262 -21.24 14.77 -0.63
N VAL A 263 -21.86 14.19 -1.68
CA VAL A 263 -22.06 12.74 -1.80
C VAL A 263 -20.73 12.01 -1.99
N VAL A 264 -19.87 12.47 -2.91
CA VAL A 264 -18.56 11.83 -3.17
C VAL A 264 -17.72 11.78 -1.89
N GLU A 265 -17.63 12.89 -1.17
CA GLU A 265 -16.89 13.00 0.09
C GLU A 265 -17.46 12.07 1.18
N THR A 266 -18.79 12.02 1.34
CA THR A 266 -19.45 11.12 2.31
C THR A 266 -19.29 9.63 1.94
N ALA A 267 -19.28 9.31 0.64
CA ALA A 267 -19.09 7.95 0.17
C ALA A 267 -17.64 7.47 0.35
N GLU A 268 -16.65 8.34 0.10
CA GLU A 268 -15.25 8.03 0.39
C GLU A 268 -14.99 7.89 1.89
N GLU A 269 -15.61 8.73 2.74
CA GLU A 269 -15.59 8.58 4.20
C GLU A 269 -16.04 7.16 4.61
N ALA A 270 -17.18 6.72 4.06
CA ALA A 270 -17.71 5.37 4.30
C ALA A 270 -16.78 4.27 3.77
N ARG A 271 -16.21 4.42 2.56
CA ARG A 271 -15.26 3.46 1.98
C ARG A 271 -14.00 3.31 2.84
N VAL A 272 -13.42 4.42 3.29
CA VAL A 272 -12.19 4.44 4.10
C VAL A 272 -12.43 3.80 5.47
N MET A 273 -13.57 4.09 6.11
CA MET A 273 -13.97 3.40 7.35
C MET A 273 -14.17 1.90 7.12
N ALA A 274 -14.79 1.51 6.01
CA ALA A 274 -15.04 0.11 5.70
C ALA A 274 -13.75 -0.70 5.50
N VAL A 275 -12.83 -0.19 4.67
CA VAL A 275 -11.50 -0.79 4.46
C VAL A 275 -10.72 -0.87 5.78
N LYS A 276 -10.78 0.17 6.62
CA LYS A 276 -10.10 0.18 7.92
C LYS A 276 -10.67 -0.86 8.88
N GLN A 277 -11.98 -0.92 9.06
CA GLN A 277 -12.61 -1.87 9.98
C GLN A 277 -12.41 -3.32 9.54
N LYS A 278 -12.49 -3.58 8.23
CA LYS A 278 -12.15 -4.90 7.69
C LYS A 278 -10.70 -5.29 7.95
N ALA A 279 -9.75 -4.39 7.71
CA ALA A 279 -8.33 -4.63 8.02
C ALA A 279 -8.08 -4.86 9.53
N GLU A 280 -8.84 -4.19 10.41
CA GLU A 280 -8.79 -4.47 11.85
C GLU A 280 -9.39 -5.84 12.23
N GLU A 281 -10.43 -6.31 11.55
CA GLU A 281 -10.98 -7.67 11.75
C GLU A 281 -10.05 -8.76 11.20
N ASP A 282 -9.54 -8.60 9.98
CA ASP A 282 -8.59 -9.51 9.35
C ASP A 282 -7.34 -9.68 10.23
N ALA A 283 -6.80 -8.57 10.75
CA ALA A 283 -5.65 -8.60 11.67
C ALA A 283 -5.96 -9.30 13.01
N ARG A 284 -7.14 -9.05 13.61
CA ARG A 284 -7.57 -9.76 14.85
C ARG A 284 -7.72 -11.27 14.59
N THR A 285 -8.26 -11.64 13.44
CA THR A 285 -8.45 -13.03 13.00
C THR A 285 -7.12 -13.74 12.78
N GLN A 286 -6.16 -13.07 12.16
CA GLN A 286 -4.78 -13.56 12.00
C GLN A 286 -4.11 -13.78 13.37
N ILE A 287 -4.15 -12.80 14.27
CA ILE A 287 -3.57 -12.91 15.62
C ILE A 287 -4.21 -14.06 16.41
N ALA A 288 -5.54 -14.24 16.33
CA ALA A 288 -6.22 -15.36 16.99
C ALA A 288 -5.84 -16.73 16.39
N ALA A 289 -5.65 -16.81 15.07
CA ALA A 289 -5.17 -18.02 14.40
C ALA A 289 -3.72 -18.36 14.77
N GLU A 290 -2.83 -17.37 14.85
CA GLU A 290 -1.45 -17.53 15.29
C GLU A 290 -1.35 -17.98 16.75
N GLN A 291 -2.13 -17.36 17.66
CA GLN A 291 -2.21 -17.77 19.07
C GLN A 291 -2.66 -19.22 19.20
N LYS A 292 -3.74 -19.62 18.51
CA LYS A 292 -4.22 -21.00 18.50
C LYS A 292 -3.17 -21.98 17.93
N ALA A 293 -2.48 -21.60 16.85
CA ALA A 293 -1.41 -22.42 16.28
C ALA A 293 -0.22 -22.56 17.25
N ALA A 294 0.13 -21.52 18.00
CA ALA A 294 1.16 -21.57 19.03
C ALA A 294 0.74 -22.48 20.20
N GLU A 295 -0.50 -22.39 20.68
CA GLU A 295 -1.04 -23.28 21.72
C GLU A 295 -1.06 -24.75 21.28
N GLU A 296 -1.54 -25.05 20.06
CA GLU A 296 -1.52 -26.41 19.52
C GLU A 296 -0.09 -26.96 19.39
N ASN A 297 0.87 -26.14 18.96
CA ASN A 297 2.27 -26.53 18.87
C ASN A 297 2.89 -26.77 20.26
N GLU A 298 2.60 -25.93 21.26
CA GLU A 298 3.08 -26.16 22.62
C GLU A 298 2.44 -27.40 23.26
N ALA A 299 1.13 -27.62 23.05
CA ALA A 299 0.43 -28.82 23.51
C ALA A 299 1.04 -30.10 22.90
N ARG A 300 1.33 -30.10 21.59
CA ARG A 300 2.05 -31.19 20.91
C ARG A 300 3.44 -31.39 21.52
N ALA A 301 4.23 -30.33 21.69
CA ALA A 301 5.57 -30.41 22.28
C ALA A 301 5.57 -30.93 23.74
N ARG A 302 4.60 -30.49 24.56
CA ARG A 302 4.37 -30.98 25.93
C ARG A 302 3.99 -32.46 25.96
N ALA A 303 3.11 -32.90 25.06
CA ALA A 303 2.73 -34.31 24.92
C ALA A 303 3.93 -35.18 24.52
N ASP A 304 4.76 -34.70 23.60
CA ASP A 304 5.94 -35.39 23.10
C ASP A 304 7.08 -35.47 24.14
N ALA A 305 7.30 -34.40 24.90
CA ALA A 305 8.17 -34.41 26.07
C ALA A 305 7.66 -35.43 27.11
N GLY A 306 6.33 -35.50 27.32
CA GLY A 306 5.66 -36.49 28.16
C GLY A 306 5.88 -37.93 27.69
N SER A 307 5.71 -38.22 26.40
CA SER A 307 5.89 -39.56 25.81
C SER A 307 7.35 -40.02 25.90
N LYS A 308 8.30 -39.17 25.50
CA LYS A 308 9.75 -39.38 25.60
C LYS A 308 10.18 -39.61 27.06
N ARG A 309 9.64 -38.85 28.02
CA ARG A 309 9.89 -39.00 29.47
C ARG A 309 9.30 -40.30 30.03
N ARG A 310 8.07 -40.69 29.63
CA ARG A 310 7.46 -41.98 30.00
C ARG A 310 8.28 -43.17 29.47
N SER A 311 8.73 -43.11 28.22
CA SER A 311 9.59 -44.13 27.59
C SER A 311 10.93 -44.30 28.36
N ARG A 312 11.68 -43.20 28.56
CA ARG A 312 12.92 -43.20 29.36
C ARG A 312 12.73 -43.81 30.76
N ARG A 313 11.58 -43.57 31.40
CA ARG A 313 11.23 -44.13 32.73
C ARG A 313 10.97 -45.64 32.69
N ARG A 314 10.28 -46.15 31.64
CA ARG A 314 10.08 -47.60 31.41
C ARG A 314 11.41 -48.33 31.17
N THR A 315 12.29 -47.77 30.33
CA THR A 315 13.63 -48.35 30.07
C THR A 315 14.49 -48.39 31.34
N ARG A 316 14.53 -47.31 32.12
CA ARG A 316 15.26 -47.28 33.41
C ARG A 316 14.74 -48.32 34.42
N ARG A 317 13.42 -48.59 34.47
CA ARG A 317 12.88 -49.71 35.29
C ARG A 317 13.39 -51.06 34.79
N ARG A 318 13.20 -51.40 33.51
CA ARG A 318 13.68 -52.66 32.92
C ARG A 318 15.17 -52.93 33.15
N VAL A 319 16.02 -51.89 33.13
CA VAL A 319 17.46 -52.00 33.44
C VAL A 319 17.72 -52.22 34.93
N ARG A 320 16.95 -51.58 35.84
CA ARG A 320 17.06 -51.81 37.29
C ARG A 320 16.63 -53.23 37.66
N ASP A 321 15.52 -53.71 37.10
CA ASP A 321 14.93 -55.01 37.42
C ASP A 321 15.77 -56.18 36.88
N LYS A 322 16.58 -55.95 35.83
CA LYS A 322 17.60 -56.87 35.33
C LYS A 322 18.93 -56.84 36.12
N LYS A 323 19.12 -55.94 37.08
CA LYS A 323 20.36 -55.88 37.88
C LYS A 323 20.26 -56.92 39.02
N PRO A 324 21.16 -57.92 39.10
CA PRO A 324 21.03 -59.00 40.08
C PRO A 324 21.08 -58.45 41.51
N ARG A 325 20.23 -59.00 42.39
CA ARG A 325 20.27 -58.67 43.82
C ARG A 325 21.61 -59.15 44.40
N PRO A 326 22.26 -58.38 45.29
CA PRO A 326 23.46 -58.87 45.98
C PRO A 326 23.08 -60.12 46.79
N ARG A 327 23.92 -61.17 46.71
CA ARG A 327 23.77 -62.35 47.56
C ARG A 327 24.09 -61.94 49.01
N ASP A 328 23.07 -62.02 49.87
CA ASP A 328 23.20 -61.67 51.29
C ASP A 328 24.12 -62.68 51.99
N LYS A 329 25.30 -62.22 52.45
CA LYS A 329 26.27 -63.06 53.15
C LYS A 329 25.93 -63.13 54.64
N ARG A 330 24.96 -63.97 54.99
CA ARG A 330 24.69 -64.40 56.38
C ARG A 330 25.26 -65.79 56.67
N ARG A 331 26.55 -65.82 56.99
CA ARG A 331 27.27 -66.77 57.87
C ARG A 331 28.72 -66.36 57.97
#